data_AF-A0A662FW16-F1
#
_entry.id   AF-A0A662FW16-F1
#
_cell.length_a   1.000
_cell.length_b   1.000
_cell.length_c   1.000
_cell.angle_alpha   90.00
_cell.angle_beta   90.00
_cell.angle_gamma   90.00
#
_symmetry.space_group_name_H-M   'P 1'
#
loop_
_entity.id
_entity.type
_entity.pdbx_description
1 polymer ?
#
loop_
_entity_poly.entity_id
_entity_poly.type
_entity_poly.pdbx_seq_one_letter_code
_entity_poly.pdbx_strand_id
1 'polypeptide(L)'
;MNEEILAIGLSFCFLEYLYGLYKYNAGFSELDRSLGLHYIHNSLTGLAYFVIGVSALLPQPDFLNTVLNSDAFTTLDEASKTFYDIVVATDGYRVGIFAVASRLTLTMILRSLTEPWLALVALCLAISTFLELQVAVLYVLCKIIEVLYPVLITVGVAFLASERLRGLSGGFIVSPIVLRYTLQYVGALDSVKTAAELEFPIKDIFGEVPTIINALQSHQNVFLQHGLIMIEATTVISIVVLFSYLISRGLSRAIGGIPHAIAVRI
;
A
#
# COMPACT_ATOMS: atom_id res chain seq x y z
N MET A 1 0.45 -20.34 -9.84
CA MET A 1 0.83 -19.71 -8.56
C MET A 1 -0.31 -19.60 -7.54
N ASN A 2 -1.41 -18.87 -7.79
CA ASN A 2 -2.51 -18.78 -6.79
C ASN A 2 -3.15 -20.14 -6.47
N GLU A 3 -3.37 -20.99 -7.47
CA GLU A 3 -3.96 -22.33 -7.30
C GLU A 3 -3.05 -23.32 -6.55
N GLU A 4 -1.73 -23.22 -6.74
CA GLU A 4 -0.74 -24.09 -6.07
C GLU A 4 -0.62 -23.73 -4.59
N ILE A 5 -0.66 -22.44 -4.28
CA ILE A 5 -0.62 -21.93 -2.90
C ILE A 5 -1.93 -22.26 -2.15
N LEU A 6 -3.06 -22.19 -2.85
CA LEU A 6 -4.36 -22.71 -2.40
C LEU A 6 -4.28 -24.22 -2.08
N ALA A 7 -3.66 -25.01 -2.96
CA ALA A 7 -3.52 -26.45 -2.76
C ALA A 7 -2.70 -26.78 -1.51
N ILE A 8 -1.69 -25.97 -1.15
CA ILE A 8 -0.88 -26.15 0.06
C ILE A 8 -1.72 -25.95 1.34
N GLY A 9 -2.53 -24.88 1.41
CA GLY A 9 -3.40 -24.64 2.58
C GLY A 9 -4.47 -25.73 2.75
N LEU A 10 -5.07 -26.18 1.63
CA LEU A 10 -6.03 -27.28 1.61
C LEU A 10 -5.41 -28.61 2.04
N SER A 11 -4.20 -28.91 1.55
CA SER A 11 -3.49 -30.15 1.93
C SER A 11 -3.08 -30.16 3.40
N PHE A 12 -2.75 -29.01 4.00
CA PHE A 12 -2.48 -28.92 5.44
C PHE A 12 -3.73 -29.19 6.29
N CYS A 13 -4.87 -28.59 5.94
CA CYS A 13 -6.15 -28.84 6.62
C CYS A 13 -6.58 -30.32 6.45
N PHE A 14 -6.34 -30.90 5.27
CA PHE A 14 -6.64 -32.29 4.99
C PHE A 14 -5.74 -33.27 5.79
N LEU A 15 -4.45 -32.94 5.96
CA LEU A 15 -3.54 -33.73 6.78
C LEU A 15 -3.92 -33.70 8.27
N GLU A 16 -4.31 -32.54 8.81
CA GLU A 16 -4.82 -32.45 10.19
C GLU A 16 -6.13 -33.23 10.37
N TYR A 17 -7.02 -33.19 9.38
CA TYR A 17 -8.24 -33.98 9.37
C TYR A 17 -7.96 -35.48 9.38
N LEU A 18 -7.06 -35.97 8.52
CA LEU A 18 -6.64 -37.38 8.48
C LEU A 18 -5.98 -37.81 9.79
N TYR A 19 -5.16 -36.96 10.39
CA TYR A 19 -4.52 -37.22 11.67
C TYR A 19 -5.55 -37.31 12.82
N GLY A 20 -6.55 -36.42 12.82
CA GLY A 20 -7.67 -36.46 13.76
C GLY A 20 -8.51 -37.73 13.62
N LEU A 21 -8.83 -38.14 12.38
CA LEU A 21 -9.53 -39.39 12.07
C LEU A 21 -8.76 -40.63 12.52
N TYR A 22 -7.44 -40.66 12.27
CA TYR A 22 -6.59 -41.75 12.73
C TYR A 22 -6.63 -41.86 14.26
N LYS A 23 -6.46 -40.76 14.99
CA LYS A 23 -6.54 -40.75 16.46
C LYS A 23 -7.91 -41.16 16.98
N TYR A 24 -8.98 -40.72 16.33
CA TYR A 24 -10.34 -41.07 16.73
C TYR A 24 -10.65 -42.57 16.54
N ASN A 25 -10.16 -43.16 15.45
CA ASN A 25 -10.38 -44.57 15.13
C ASN A 25 -9.41 -45.54 15.82
N ALA A 26 -8.15 -45.12 16.03
CA ALA A 26 -7.12 -45.94 16.68
C ALA A 26 -7.03 -45.73 18.20
N GLY A 27 -7.69 -44.71 18.76
CA GLY A 27 -7.67 -44.40 20.18
C GLY A 27 -8.42 -45.44 21.02
N PHE A 28 -7.69 -46.15 21.87
CA PHE A 28 -8.26 -47.08 22.85
C PHE A 28 -8.79 -46.36 24.12
N SER A 29 -8.46 -45.08 24.31
CA SER A 29 -8.87 -44.25 25.45
C SER A 29 -9.89 -43.17 25.05
N GLU A 30 -10.80 -42.81 25.96
CA GLU A 30 -11.75 -41.70 25.73
C GLU A 30 -11.05 -40.35 25.51
N LEU A 31 -9.87 -40.17 26.11
CA LEU A 31 -9.04 -38.98 25.96
C LEU A 31 -8.48 -38.84 24.53
N ASP A 32 -8.05 -39.94 23.91
CA ASP A 32 -7.55 -39.91 22.53
C ASP A 32 -8.68 -39.69 21.52
N ARG A 33 -9.87 -40.21 21.82
CA ARG A 33 -11.08 -39.93 21.01
C ARG A 33 -11.53 -38.48 21.11
N SER A 34 -11.52 -37.88 22.29
CA SER A 34 -11.88 -36.46 22.45
C SER A 34 -10.86 -35.56 21.77
N LEU A 35 -9.57 -35.86 21.88
CA LEU A 35 -8.51 -35.16 21.13
C LEU A 35 -8.66 -35.34 19.62
N GLY A 36 -9.01 -36.54 19.14
CA GLY A 36 -9.27 -36.79 17.71
C GLY A 36 -10.44 -35.97 17.17
N LEU A 37 -11.58 -35.94 17.88
CA LEU A 37 -12.74 -35.10 17.56
C LEU A 37 -12.38 -33.62 17.53
N HIS A 38 -11.54 -33.19 18.45
CA HIS A 38 -11.07 -31.82 18.55
C HIS A 38 -10.23 -31.40 17.33
N TYR A 39 -9.30 -32.26 16.88
CA TYR A 39 -8.55 -32.03 15.63
C TYR A 39 -9.45 -32.02 14.40
N ILE A 40 -10.45 -32.90 14.33
CA ILE A 40 -11.44 -32.91 13.24
C ILE A 40 -12.22 -31.59 13.21
N HIS A 41 -12.72 -31.13 14.35
CA HIS A 41 -13.47 -29.87 14.44
C HIS A 41 -12.60 -28.65 14.06
N ASN A 42 -11.36 -28.60 14.52
CA ASN A 42 -10.42 -27.53 14.16
C ASN A 42 -10.05 -27.54 12.67
N SER A 43 -9.91 -28.72 12.05
CA SER A 43 -9.64 -28.79 10.60
C SER A 43 -10.84 -28.33 9.76
N LEU A 44 -12.08 -28.66 10.17
CA LEU A 44 -13.31 -28.23 9.49
C LEU A 44 -13.55 -26.72 9.61
N THR A 45 -13.34 -26.17 10.81
CA THR A 45 -13.40 -24.71 11.02
C THR A 45 -12.31 -24.01 10.23
N GLY A 46 -11.08 -24.53 10.24
CA GLY A 46 -9.98 -24.07 9.38
C GLY A 46 -10.33 -24.05 7.90
N LEU A 47 -11.02 -25.07 7.39
CA LEU A 47 -11.48 -25.17 6.00
C LEU A 47 -12.59 -24.15 5.67
N ALA A 48 -13.53 -23.92 6.58
CA ALA A 48 -14.55 -22.89 6.41
C ALA A 48 -13.94 -21.48 6.36
N TYR A 49 -12.98 -21.19 7.23
CA TYR A 49 -12.22 -19.95 7.20
C TYR A 49 -11.28 -19.84 6.00
N PHE A 50 -10.77 -20.97 5.49
CA PHE A 50 -10.04 -21.01 4.24
C PHE A 50 -10.93 -20.58 3.08
N VAL A 51 -12.15 -21.10 2.96
CA VAL A 51 -13.11 -20.66 1.93
C VAL A 51 -13.38 -19.15 2.01
N ILE A 52 -13.52 -18.60 3.22
CA ILE A 52 -13.69 -17.15 3.45
C ILE A 52 -12.42 -16.37 3.09
N GLY A 53 -11.24 -16.82 3.52
CA GLY A 53 -9.95 -16.20 3.19
C GLY A 53 -9.63 -16.24 1.69
N VAL A 54 -10.07 -17.30 1.00
CA VAL A 54 -9.98 -17.47 -0.44
C VAL A 54 -10.93 -16.56 -1.19
N SER A 55 -12.15 -16.35 -0.66
CA SER A 55 -13.04 -15.33 -1.20
C SER A 55 -12.45 -13.91 -1.08
N ALA A 56 -11.61 -13.65 -0.08
CA ALA A 56 -10.84 -12.40 0.04
C ALA A 56 -9.56 -12.34 -0.83
N LEU A 57 -9.13 -13.47 -1.39
CA LEU A 57 -8.01 -13.52 -2.36
C LEU A 57 -8.48 -13.12 -3.77
N LEU A 58 -9.76 -13.29 -4.09
CA LEU A 58 -10.33 -12.88 -5.37
C LEU A 58 -10.23 -11.35 -5.53
N PRO A 59 -9.60 -10.87 -6.61
CA PRO A 59 -9.47 -9.44 -6.86
C PRO A 59 -10.83 -8.94 -7.34
N GLN A 60 -11.65 -8.39 -6.46
CA GLN A 60 -12.88 -7.73 -6.88
C GLN A 60 -12.94 -6.30 -6.33
N PRO A 61 -12.13 -5.38 -6.89
CA PRO A 61 -12.45 -3.95 -6.78
C PRO A 61 -13.90 -3.71 -7.23
N ASP A 62 -14.39 -4.44 -8.24
CA ASP A 62 -15.79 -4.40 -8.69
C ASP A 62 -16.79 -4.77 -7.60
N PHE A 63 -16.50 -5.77 -6.76
CA PHE A 63 -17.40 -6.15 -5.66
C PHE A 63 -17.46 -5.06 -4.60
N LEU A 64 -16.32 -4.50 -4.21
CA LEU A 64 -16.30 -3.41 -3.24
C LEU A 64 -16.91 -2.12 -3.80
N ASN A 65 -16.62 -1.79 -5.05
CA ASN A 65 -17.20 -0.63 -5.73
C ASN A 65 -18.72 -0.80 -5.90
N THR A 66 -19.20 -2.01 -6.16
CA THR A 66 -20.64 -2.34 -6.23
C THR A 66 -21.30 -2.34 -4.85
N VAL A 67 -20.65 -2.88 -3.82
CA VAL A 67 -21.19 -2.94 -2.45
C VAL A 67 -21.19 -1.55 -1.80
N LEU A 68 -20.18 -0.74 -2.06
CA LEU A 68 -20.01 0.60 -1.49
C LEU A 68 -20.58 1.70 -2.39
N ASN A 69 -21.11 1.35 -3.58
CA ASN A 69 -21.57 2.31 -4.61
C ASN A 69 -20.58 3.46 -4.82
N SER A 70 -19.30 3.13 -4.97
CA SER A 70 -18.24 4.13 -5.12
C SER A 70 -17.19 3.67 -6.11
N ASP A 71 -16.70 4.58 -6.95
CA ASP A 71 -15.52 4.36 -7.80
C ASP A 71 -14.21 4.53 -7.01
N ALA A 72 -14.26 4.24 -5.70
CA ALA A 72 -13.24 4.62 -4.73
C ALA A 72 -12.07 3.63 -4.66
N PHE A 73 -12.15 2.47 -5.33
CA PHE A 73 -11.08 1.48 -5.34
C PHE A 73 -10.61 1.20 -6.77
N THR A 74 -9.31 1.32 -6.96
CA THR A 74 -8.61 0.92 -8.19
C THR A 74 -7.96 -0.45 -8.02
N THR A 75 -7.51 -1.06 -9.11
CA THR A 75 -6.65 -2.24 -9.01
C THR A 75 -5.31 -1.86 -8.37
N LEU A 76 -4.62 -2.86 -7.78
CA LEU A 76 -3.32 -2.59 -7.16
C LEU A 76 -2.26 -2.16 -8.19
N ASP A 77 -2.40 -2.63 -9.43
CA ASP A 77 -1.51 -2.25 -10.53
C ASP A 77 -1.76 -0.80 -10.98
N GLU A 78 -3.02 -0.39 -11.15
CA GLU A 78 -3.38 1.01 -11.40
C GLU A 78 -2.90 1.94 -10.29
N ALA A 79 -3.10 1.56 -9.02
CA ALA A 79 -2.59 2.34 -7.89
C ALA A 79 -1.05 2.48 -7.95
N SER A 80 -0.35 1.40 -8.29
CA SER A 80 1.12 1.43 -8.46
C SER A 80 1.54 2.33 -9.62
N LYS A 81 0.76 2.37 -10.71
CA LYS A 81 1.00 3.24 -11.85
C LYS A 81 0.78 4.70 -11.49
N THR A 82 -0.31 5.03 -10.79
CA THR A 82 -0.56 6.40 -10.29
C THR A 82 0.60 6.90 -9.43
N PHE A 83 1.13 6.04 -8.54
CA PHE A 83 2.31 6.38 -7.74
C PHE A 83 3.54 6.62 -8.60
N TYR A 84 3.79 5.79 -9.61
CA TYR A 84 4.89 6.01 -10.55
C TYR A 84 4.72 7.31 -11.35
N ASP A 85 3.51 7.61 -11.81
CA ASP A 85 3.21 8.80 -12.60
C ASP A 85 3.45 10.09 -11.79
N ILE A 86 3.18 10.10 -10.47
CA ILE A 86 3.54 11.22 -9.59
C ILE A 86 5.06 11.44 -9.54
N VAL A 87 5.86 10.37 -9.51
CA VAL A 87 7.33 10.49 -9.55
C VAL A 87 7.76 11.15 -10.86
N VAL A 88 7.19 10.74 -11.99
CA VAL A 88 7.49 11.34 -13.31
C VAL A 88 7.06 12.81 -13.35
N ALA A 89 5.86 13.13 -12.87
CA ALA A 89 5.32 14.49 -12.84
C ALA A 89 6.19 15.42 -11.98
N THR A 90 6.53 14.99 -10.75
CA THR A 90 7.39 15.75 -9.83
C THR A 90 8.80 15.94 -10.39
N ASP A 91 9.38 14.94 -11.05
CA ASP A 91 10.69 15.07 -11.67
C ASP A 91 10.68 16.07 -12.84
N GLY A 92 9.68 15.95 -13.73
CA GLY A 92 9.47 16.92 -14.82
C GLY A 92 9.28 18.35 -14.29
N TYR A 93 8.59 18.51 -13.17
CA TYR A 93 8.41 19.80 -12.51
C TYR A 93 9.74 20.38 -12.00
N ARG A 94 10.59 19.57 -11.37
CA ARG A 94 11.92 20.00 -10.90
C ARG A 94 12.82 20.42 -12.06
N VAL A 95 12.87 19.63 -13.13
CA VAL A 95 13.63 19.96 -14.34
C VAL A 95 13.17 21.28 -14.93
N GLY A 96 11.86 21.50 -15.02
CA GLY A 96 11.27 22.77 -15.45
C GLY A 96 11.71 23.96 -14.60
N ILE A 97 11.66 23.81 -13.27
CA ILE A 97 12.09 24.86 -12.34
C ILE A 97 13.58 25.22 -12.52
N PHE A 98 14.46 24.22 -12.65
CA PHE A 98 15.89 24.46 -12.87
C PHE A 98 16.17 25.10 -14.23
N ALA A 99 15.43 24.71 -15.27
CA ALA A 99 15.55 25.33 -16.58
C ALA A 99 15.25 26.85 -16.51
N VAL A 100 14.18 27.25 -15.82
CA VAL A 100 13.85 28.66 -15.61
C VAL A 100 14.90 29.38 -14.75
N ALA A 101 15.38 28.75 -13.67
CA ALA A 101 16.42 29.34 -12.83
C ALA A 101 17.72 29.60 -13.63
N SER A 102 18.09 28.69 -14.53
CA SER A 102 19.25 28.86 -15.42
C SER A 102 19.06 30.03 -16.40
N ARG A 103 17.86 30.21 -16.93
CA ARG A 103 17.56 31.29 -17.88
C ARG A 103 17.55 32.65 -17.21
N LEU A 104 16.95 32.77 -16.02
CA LEU A 104 16.94 34.00 -15.22
C LEU A 104 18.35 34.44 -14.78
N THR A 105 19.22 33.49 -14.42
CA THR A 105 20.61 33.80 -14.04
C THR A 105 21.47 34.24 -15.21
N LEU A 106 21.20 33.71 -16.42
CA LEU A 106 21.95 34.08 -17.63
C LEU A 106 21.51 35.41 -18.25
N THR A 107 20.32 35.94 -17.91
CA THR A 107 19.80 37.19 -18.47
C THR A 107 19.92 38.37 -17.49
N MET A 108 20.81 39.33 -17.80
CA MET A 108 21.08 40.50 -16.95
C MET A 108 19.83 41.30 -16.56
N ILE A 109 18.84 41.42 -17.46
CA ILE A 109 17.61 42.21 -17.25
C ILE A 109 16.66 41.52 -16.25
N LEU A 110 16.72 40.19 -16.13
CA LEU A 110 15.83 39.37 -15.30
C LEU A 110 16.45 39.00 -13.95
N ARG A 111 17.68 39.47 -13.68
CA ARG A 111 18.44 39.13 -12.47
C ARG A 111 17.72 39.52 -11.17
N SER A 112 16.97 40.61 -11.15
CA SER A 112 16.18 41.03 -9.98
C SER A 112 15.05 40.07 -9.62
N LEU A 113 14.58 39.25 -10.56
CA LEU A 113 13.55 38.23 -10.33
C LEU A 113 14.14 36.89 -9.85
N THR A 114 15.47 36.77 -9.80
CA THR A 114 16.14 35.51 -9.45
C THR A 114 15.96 35.16 -7.98
N GLU A 115 16.06 36.13 -7.06
CA GLU A 115 15.90 35.91 -5.62
C GLU A 115 14.49 35.41 -5.23
N PRO A 116 13.37 36.06 -5.62
CA PRO A 116 12.04 35.55 -5.32
C PRO A 116 11.75 34.22 -6.03
N TRP A 117 12.30 34.01 -7.23
CA TRP A 117 12.22 32.72 -7.92
C TRP A 117 12.90 31.61 -7.12
N LEU A 118 14.14 31.83 -6.66
CA LEU A 118 14.90 30.85 -5.87
C LEU A 118 14.21 30.47 -4.56
N ALA A 119 13.51 31.40 -3.90
CA ALA A 119 12.71 31.10 -2.72
C ALA A 119 11.53 30.16 -3.03
N LEU A 120 10.80 30.43 -4.12
CA LEU A 120 9.72 29.55 -4.60
C LEU A 120 10.25 28.18 -5.06
N VAL A 121 11.41 28.16 -5.72
CA VAL A 121 12.13 26.94 -6.11
C VAL A 121 12.42 26.09 -4.89
N ALA A 122 13.05 26.67 -3.86
CA ALA A 122 13.47 25.92 -2.67
C ALA A 122 12.28 25.24 -1.98
N LEU A 123 11.15 25.94 -1.87
CA LEU A 123 9.93 25.41 -1.24
C LEU A 123 9.26 24.32 -2.09
N CYS A 124 9.12 24.53 -3.40
CA CYS A 124 8.59 23.51 -4.31
C CYS A 124 9.49 22.27 -4.35
N LEU A 125 10.80 22.45 -4.29
CA LEU A 125 11.78 21.38 -4.35
C LEU A 125 11.76 20.53 -3.07
N ALA A 126 11.64 21.16 -1.90
CA ALA A 126 11.47 20.45 -0.62
C ALA A 126 10.18 19.61 -0.60
N ILE A 127 9.05 20.16 -1.08
CA ILE A 127 7.76 19.46 -1.10
C ILE A 127 7.78 18.31 -2.12
N SER A 128 8.25 18.57 -3.35
CA SER A 128 8.31 17.55 -4.40
C SER A 128 9.23 16.38 -4.06
N THR A 129 10.42 16.64 -3.49
CA THR A 129 11.34 15.57 -3.03
C THR A 129 10.75 14.74 -1.91
N PHE A 130 10.05 15.37 -0.96
CA PHE A 130 9.39 14.65 0.12
C PHE A 130 8.23 13.79 -0.40
N LEU A 131 7.41 14.33 -1.29
CA LEU A 131 6.31 13.60 -1.95
C LEU A 131 6.84 12.40 -2.74
N GLU A 132 7.88 12.59 -3.56
CA GLU A 132 8.53 11.53 -4.34
C GLU A 132 9.01 10.39 -3.44
N LEU A 133 9.67 10.70 -2.31
CA LEU A 133 10.13 9.69 -1.36
C LEU A 133 8.98 8.84 -0.82
N GLN A 134 7.89 9.50 -0.41
CA GLN A 134 6.73 8.80 0.15
C GLN A 134 6.04 7.92 -0.88
N VAL A 135 5.88 8.44 -2.10
CA VAL A 135 5.23 7.74 -3.19
C VAL A 135 6.09 6.56 -3.68
N ALA A 136 7.42 6.72 -3.73
CA ALA A 136 8.33 5.62 -4.03
C ALA A 136 8.22 4.49 -3.00
N VAL A 137 8.08 4.83 -1.71
CA VAL A 137 7.83 3.82 -0.65
C VAL A 137 6.51 3.10 -0.88
N LEU A 138 5.42 3.82 -1.21
CA LEU A 138 4.13 3.22 -1.51
C LEU A 138 4.15 2.34 -2.77
N TYR A 139 4.84 2.78 -3.82
CA TYR A 139 5.04 2.00 -5.04
C TYR A 139 5.73 0.66 -4.75
N VAL A 140 6.85 0.70 -4.02
CA VAL A 140 7.56 -0.52 -3.59
C VAL A 140 6.66 -1.40 -2.72
N LEU A 141 5.88 -0.79 -1.81
CA LEU A 141 4.96 -1.52 -0.96
C LEU A 141 3.84 -2.20 -1.75
N CYS A 142 3.29 -1.55 -2.79
CA CYS A 142 2.34 -2.17 -3.71
C CYS A 142 2.93 -3.42 -4.35
N LYS A 143 4.17 -3.35 -4.87
CA LYS A 143 4.82 -4.50 -5.51
C LYS A 143 5.16 -5.62 -4.53
N ILE A 144 5.60 -5.28 -3.32
CA ILE A 144 5.83 -6.26 -2.25
C ILE A 144 4.53 -6.96 -1.88
N ILE A 145 3.44 -6.21 -1.70
CA ILE A 145 2.14 -6.78 -1.33
C ILE A 145 1.58 -7.62 -2.47
N GLU A 146 1.69 -7.18 -3.72
CA GLU A 146 1.26 -7.95 -4.88
C GLU A 146 1.87 -9.37 -4.89
N VAL A 147 3.16 -9.47 -4.55
CA VAL A 147 3.89 -10.74 -4.51
C VAL A 147 3.62 -11.55 -3.24
N LEU A 148 3.65 -10.91 -2.07
CA LEU A 148 3.58 -11.60 -0.78
C LEU A 148 2.15 -11.86 -0.29
N TYR A 149 1.15 -11.15 -0.83
CA TYR A 149 -0.23 -11.26 -0.38
C TYR A 149 -0.76 -12.70 -0.38
N PRO A 150 -0.63 -13.50 -1.47
CA PRO A 150 -1.11 -14.88 -1.46
C PRO A 150 -0.42 -15.75 -0.40
N VAL A 151 0.87 -15.53 -0.19
CA VAL A 151 1.68 -16.27 0.79
C VAL A 151 1.27 -15.92 2.22
N LEU A 152 1.11 -14.64 2.53
CA LEU A 152 0.72 -14.19 3.87
C LEU A 152 -0.68 -14.69 4.27
N ILE A 153 -1.65 -14.61 3.35
CA ILE A 153 -3.00 -15.10 3.61
C ILE A 153 -3.00 -16.61 3.85
N THR A 154 -2.30 -17.39 3.02
CA THR A 154 -2.28 -18.85 3.19
C THR A 154 -1.58 -19.31 4.45
N VAL A 155 -0.46 -18.68 4.82
CA VAL A 155 0.19 -18.90 6.11
C VAL A 155 -0.75 -18.53 7.27
N GLY A 156 -1.43 -17.40 7.17
CA GLY A 156 -2.40 -16.97 8.17
C GLY A 156 -3.55 -17.96 8.37
N VAL A 157 -4.08 -18.51 7.28
CA VAL A 157 -5.13 -19.54 7.36
C VAL A 157 -4.59 -20.85 7.92
N ALA A 158 -3.38 -21.27 7.53
CA ALA A 158 -2.74 -22.45 8.11
C ALA A 158 -2.54 -22.29 9.62
N PHE A 159 -2.16 -21.09 10.08
CA PHE A 159 -2.06 -20.78 11.51
C PHE A 159 -3.40 -20.79 12.23
N LEU A 160 -4.51 -20.50 11.54
CA LEU A 160 -5.85 -20.53 12.13
C LEU A 160 -6.33 -21.97 12.42
N ALA A 161 -5.98 -22.91 11.53
CA ALA A 161 -6.22 -24.35 11.72
C ALA A 161 -5.41 -24.89 12.91
N SER A 162 -4.19 -24.38 13.12
CA SER A 162 -3.37 -24.71 14.27
C SER A 162 -3.81 -23.97 15.53
N GLU A 163 -4.30 -24.71 16.52
CA GLU A 163 -4.79 -24.16 17.78
C GLU A 163 -3.76 -23.29 18.55
N ARG A 164 -2.46 -23.55 18.34
CA ARG A 164 -1.36 -22.81 18.99
C ARG A 164 -1.00 -21.50 18.30
N LEU A 165 -1.14 -21.46 16.98
CA LEU A 165 -0.77 -20.29 16.16
C LEU A 165 -2.01 -19.46 15.80
N ARG A 166 -3.20 -19.90 16.21
CA ARG A 166 -4.47 -19.20 16.01
C ARG A 166 -4.44 -17.76 16.49
N GLY A 167 -3.75 -17.45 17.60
CA GLY A 167 -3.58 -16.08 18.09
C GLY A 167 -2.76 -15.16 17.16
N LEU A 168 -1.91 -15.73 16.31
CA LEU A 168 -1.08 -15.00 15.34
C LEU A 168 -1.76 -14.88 13.96
N SER A 169 -2.66 -15.81 13.63
CA SER A 169 -3.35 -15.88 12.33
C SER A 169 -3.99 -14.56 11.89
N GLY A 170 -4.62 -13.83 12.82
CA GLY A 170 -5.28 -12.56 12.54
C GLY A 170 -4.34 -11.50 11.96
N GLY A 171 -3.08 -11.45 12.41
CA GLY A 171 -2.08 -10.54 11.85
C GLY A 171 -1.67 -10.91 10.42
N PHE A 172 -1.59 -12.20 10.11
CA PHE A 172 -1.23 -12.68 8.77
C PHE A 172 -2.37 -12.58 7.76
N ILE A 173 -3.63 -12.54 8.22
CA ILE A 173 -4.80 -12.40 7.36
C ILE A 173 -5.20 -10.93 7.23
N VAL A 174 -5.49 -10.26 8.36
CA VAL A 174 -6.10 -8.93 8.36
C VAL A 174 -5.12 -7.85 7.91
N SER A 175 -3.87 -7.90 8.35
CA SER A 175 -2.88 -6.87 7.99
C SER A 175 -2.64 -6.75 6.48
N PRO A 176 -2.36 -7.82 5.71
CA PRO A 176 -2.18 -7.69 4.27
C PRO A 176 -3.48 -7.34 3.53
N ILE A 177 -4.66 -7.76 4.01
CA ILE A 177 -5.96 -7.35 3.45
C ILE A 177 -6.16 -5.84 3.59
N VAL A 178 -6.04 -5.33 4.82
CA VAL A 178 -6.21 -3.90 5.09
C VAL A 178 -5.18 -3.10 4.33
N LEU A 179 -3.92 -3.55 4.29
CA LEU A 179 -2.86 -2.85 3.57
C LEU A 179 -3.13 -2.78 2.07
N ARG A 180 -3.56 -3.89 1.45
CA ARG A 180 -3.93 -3.93 0.03
C ARG A 180 -5.05 -2.96 -0.29
N TYR A 181 -6.14 -2.97 0.48
CA TYR A 181 -7.27 -2.06 0.25
C TYR A 181 -6.92 -0.61 0.51
N THR A 182 -6.10 -0.33 1.52
CA THR A 182 -5.63 1.03 1.79
C THR A 182 -4.82 1.56 0.61
N LEU A 183 -3.91 0.76 0.03
CA LEU A 183 -3.13 1.17 -1.14
C LEU A 183 -4.00 1.42 -2.38
N GLN A 184 -4.97 0.55 -2.64
CA GLN A 184 -5.92 0.69 -3.74
C GLN A 184 -6.82 1.93 -3.62
N TYR A 185 -7.29 2.21 -2.41
CA TYR A 185 -8.07 3.40 -2.10
C TYR A 185 -7.25 4.68 -2.33
N VAL A 186 -6.01 4.69 -1.87
CA VAL A 186 -5.15 5.88 -1.93
C VAL A 186 -4.74 6.22 -3.35
N GLY A 187 -4.45 5.22 -4.19
CA GLY A 187 -4.23 5.42 -5.62
C GLY A 187 -5.48 5.94 -6.37
N ALA A 188 -6.67 5.78 -5.80
CA ALA A 188 -7.92 6.23 -6.39
C ALA A 188 -8.33 7.66 -5.98
N LEU A 189 -7.70 8.23 -4.94
CA LEU A 189 -8.06 9.55 -4.40
C LEU A 189 -7.80 10.68 -5.39
N ASP A 190 -8.73 11.63 -5.47
CA ASP A 190 -8.66 12.75 -6.41
C ASP A 190 -7.42 13.62 -6.20
N SER A 191 -7.03 13.88 -4.94
CA SER A 191 -5.82 14.64 -4.62
C SER A 191 -4.53 13.95 -5.08
N VAL A 192 -4.53 12.61 -5.15
CA VAL A 192 -3.39 11.81 -5.61
C VAL A 192 -3.37 11.75 -7.14
N LYS A 193 -4.54 11.58 -7.78
CA LYS A 193 -4.68 11.62 -9.25
C LYS A 193 -4.32 12.98 -9.83
N THR A 194 -4.83 14.07 -9.25
CA THR A 194 -4.48 15.43 -9.69
C THR A 194 -3.00 15.74 -9.54
N ALA A 195 -2.33 15.18 -8.51
CA ALA A 195 -0.88 15.29 -8.37
C ALA A 195 -0.10 14.49 -9.44
N ALA A 196 -0.66 13.39 -9.95
CA ALA A 196 -0.06 12.59 -11.02
C ALA A 196 -0.12 13.29 -12.39
N GLU A 197 -1.10 14.17 -12.57
CA GLU A 197 -1.33 14.92 -13.82
C GLU A 197 -0.66 16.31 -13.82
N LEU A 198 0.13 16.63 -12.78
CA LEU A 198 0.81 17.92 -12.67
C LEU A 198 1.83 18.11 -13.81
N GLU A 199 1.59 19.14 -14.62
CA GLU A 199 2.54 19.57 -15.65
C GLU A 199 3.17 20.92 -15.29
N PHE A 200 4.44 21.10 -15.66
CA PHE A 200 5.11 22.38 -15.50
C PHE A 200 4.48 23.43 -16.43
N PRO A 201 4.02 24.59 -15.91
CA PRO A 201 3.17 25.51 -16.66
C PRO A 201 3.92 26.35 -17.71
N ILE A 202 5.26 26.46 -17.63
CA ILE A 202 6.04 27.26 -18.56
C ILE A 202 6.62 26.36 -19.65
N LYS A 203 5.99 26.39 -20.84
CA LYS A 203 6.38 25.58 -22.00
C LYS A 203 7.14 26.38 -23.06
N ASP A 204 6.93 27.70 -23.09
CA ASP A 204 7.49 28.59 -24.12
C ASP A 204 8.84 29.21 -23.75
N ILE A 205 9.65 29.47 -24.77
CA ILE A 205 10.90 30.24 -24.63
C ILE A 205 10.50 31.69 -24.34
N PHE A 206 11.00 32.25 -23.22
CA PHE A 206 10.67 33.58 -22.67
C PHE A 206 9.27 33.74 -22.03
N GLY A 207 8.47 32.68 -21.89
CA GLY A 207 7.21 32.71 -21.13
C GLY A 207 7.39 33.01 -19.64
N GLU A 208 8.61 32.94 -19.13
CA GLU A 208 8.97 33.14 -17.72
C GLU A 208 8.71 34.56 -17.22
N VAL A 209 8.92 35.57 -18.08
CA VAL A 209 8.79 36.99 -17.69
C VAL A 209 7.36 37.35 -17.31
N PRO A 210 6.34 37.16 -18.17
CA PRO A 210 4.95 37.44 -17.81
C PRO A 210 4.46 36.54 -16.67
N THR A 211 4.88 35.28 -16.61
CA THR A 211 4.43 34.35 -15.57
C THR A 211 5.00 34.71 -14.19
N ILE A 212 6.27 35.12 -14.10
CA ILE A 212 6.86 35.57 -12.83
C ILE A 212 6.29 36.92 -12.40
N ILE A 213 6.06 37.84 -13.34
CA ILE A 213 5.43 39.13 -13.02
C ILE A 213 3.99 38.92 -12.54
N ASN A 214 3.20 38.08 -13.22
CA ASN A 214 1.85 37.72 -12.81
C ASN A 214 1.83 36.97 -11.47
N ALA A 215 2.82 36.10 -11.24
CA ALA A 215 3.02 35.41 -9.97
C ALA A 215 3.30 36.37 -8.79
N LEU A 216 4.00 37.49 -9.05
CA LEU A 216 4.29 38.51 -8.05
C LEU A 216 3.12 39.49 -7.84
N GLN A 217 2.33 39.76 -8.89
CA GLN A 217 1.24 40.75 -8.86
C GLN A 217 -0.12 40.16 -8.46
N SER A 218 -0.38 38.88 -8.76
CA SER A 218 -1.65 38.23 -8.45
C SER A 218 -1.50 37.24 -7.28
N HIS A 219 -2.44 37.27 -6.33
CA HIS A 219 -2.53 36.28 -5.25
C HIS A 219 -2.98 34.88 -5.75
N GLN A 220 -3.18 34.70 -7.06
CA GLN A 220 -3.59 33.45 -7.71
C GLN A 220 -2.51 32.98 -8.68
N ASN A 221 -1.34 32.68 -8.13
CA ASN A 221 -0.23 32.13 -8.89
C ASN A 221 -0.46 30.63 -9.15
N VAL A 222 -0.36 30.20 -10.41
CA VAL A 222 -0.41 28.77 -10.82
C VAL A 222 0.59 27.92 -10.05
N PHE A 223 1.78 28.46 -9.74
CA PHE A 223 2.78 27.76 -8.93
C PHE A 223 2.36 27.56 -7.47
N LEU A 224 1.62 28.52 -6.89
CA LEU A 224 1.07 28.37 -5.54
C LEU A 224 -0.07 27.34 -5.53
N GLN A 225 -0.90 27.31 -6.58
CA GLN A 225 -1.95 26.30 -6.73
C GLN A 225 -1.36 24.89 -6.87
N HIS A 226 -0.34 24.72 -7.72
CA HIS A 226 0.38 23.45 -7.86
C HIS A 226 1.07 23.05 -6.55
N GLY A 227 1.69 24.00 -5.85
CA GLY A 227 2.26 23.77 -4.52
C GLY A 227 1.23 23.31 -3.50
N LEU A 228 0.02 23.88 -3.53
CA LEU A 228 -1.09 23.47 -2.67
C LEU A 228 -1.56 22.04 -2.99
N ILE A 229 -1.72 21.69 -4.26
CA ILE A 229 -2.05 20.31 -4.69
C ILE A 229 -0.98 19.33 -4.20
N MET A 230 0.31 19.66 -4.36
CA MET A 230 1.41 18.82 -3.86
C MET A 230 1.37 18.67 -2.34
N ILE A 231 1.06 19.73 -1.59
CA ILE A 231 0.91 19.68 -0.13
C ILE A 231 -0.28 18.80 0.26
N GLU A 232 -1.44 18.97 -0.38
CA GLU A 232 -2.62 18.14 -0.13
C GLU A 232 -2.32 16.66 -0.36
N ALA A 233 -1.74 16.31 -1.52
CA ALA A 233 -1.30 14.95 -1.82
C ALA A 233 -0.32 14.43 -0.76
N THR A 234 0.68 15.25 -0.40
CA THR A 234 1.67 14.91 0.63
C THR A 234 1.01 14.62 1.98
N THR A 235 0.06 15.43 2.43
CA THR A 235 -0.60 15.22 3.74
C THR A 235 -1.40 13.92 3.77
N VAL A 236 -2.17 13.65 2.71
CA VAL A 236 -2.95 12.41 2.57
C VAL A 236 -2.02 11.20 2.54
N ILE A 237 -0.97 11.24 1.71
CA ILE A 237 0.00 10.16 1.59
C ILE A 237 0.77 9.94 2.90
N SER A 238 1.12 11.02 3.62
CA SER A 238 1.80 10.93 4.92
C SER A 238 0.98 10.16 5.95
N ILE A 239 -0.33 10.41 6.01
CA ILE A 239 -1.26 9.70 6.90
C ILE A 239 -1.28 8.21 6.54
N VAL A 240 -1.33 7.90 5.24
CA VAL A 240 -1.36 6.52 4.72
C VAL A 240 -0.07 5.78 5.00
N VAL A 241 1.08 6.43 4.81
CA VAL A 241 2.39 5.87 5.13
C VAL A 241 2.46 5.55 6.63
N LEU A 242 1.92 6.41 7.49
CA LEU A 242 1.87 6.17 8.93
C LEU A 242 0.97 4.98 9.28
N PHE A 243 -0.21 4.85 8.66
CA PHE A 243 -1.06 3.67 8.82
C PHE A 243 -0.38 2.40 8.31
N SER A 244 0.27 2.46 7.16
CA SER A 244 1.02 1.34 6.57
C SER A 244 2.18 0.91 7.48
N TYR A 245 2.85 1.86 8.13
CA TYR A 245 3.87 1.60 9.13
C TYR A 245 3.31 0.93 10.39
N LEU A 246 2.14 1.37 10.87
CA LEU A 246 1.47 0.75 12.02
C LEU A 246 1.03 -0.69 11.70
N ILE A 247 0.47 -0.92 10.51
CA ILE A 247 0.06 -2.25 10.04
C ILE A 247 1.27 -3.17 9.90
N SER A 248 2.36 -2.70 9.30
CA SER A 248 3.59 -3.49 9.16
C SER A 248 4.27 -3.79 10.50
N ARG A 249 4.20 -2.88 11.49
CA ARG A 249 4.60 -3.17 12.87
C ARG A 249 3.74 -4.27 13.51
N GLY A 250 2.44 -4.26 13.25
CA GLY A 250 1.52 -5.33 13.67
C GLY A 250 1.94 -6.69 13.10
N LEU A 251 2.24 -6.74 11.81
CA LEU A 251 2.73 -7.94 11.13
C LEU A 251 4.10 -8.39 11.68
N SER A 252 5.02 -7.45 11.92
CA SER A 252 6.34 -7.74 12.50
C SER A 252 6.24 -8.36 13.90
N ARG A 253 5.31 -7.88 14.74
CA ARG A 253 5.03 -8.50 16.05
C ARG A 253 4.47 -9.92 15.91
N ALA A 254 3.59 -10.15 14.93
CA ALA A 254 3.06 -11.48 14.66
C ALA A 254 4.18 -12.45 14.23
N ILE A 255 5.09 -12.02 13.36
CA ILE A 255 6.27 -12.79 12.95
C ILE A 255 7.20 -13.06 14.15
N GLY A 256 7.51 -12.04 14.94
CA GLY A 256 8.35 -12.18 16.14
C GLY A 256 7.72 -13.02 17.26
N GLY A 257 6.39 -13.20 17.25
CA GLY A 257 5.68 -14.08 18.17
C GLY A 257 5.77 -15.57 17.81
N ILE A 258 6.15 -15.91 16.57
CA ILE A 258 6.25 -17.31 16.11
C ILE A 258 7.29 -18.09 16.94
N PRO A 259 8.53 -17.63 17.13
CA PRO A 259 9.51 -18.35 17.94
C PRO A 259 9.05 -18.55 19.38
N HIS A 260 8.36 -17.56 19.98
CA HIS A 260 7.84 -17.69 21.34
C HIS A 260 6.72 -18.74 21.42
N ALA A 261 5.78 -18.75 20.47
CA ALA A 261 4.72 -19.74 20.39
C ALA A 261 5.27 -21.18 20.16
N ILE A 262 6.42 -21.31 19.49
CA ILE A 262 7.12 -22.59 19.30
C ILE A 262 7.94 -22.97 20.55
N ALA A 263 8.62 -22.01 21.18
CA ALA A 263 9.57 -22.22 22.28
C ALA A 263 8.94 -22.51 23.64
N VAL A 264 7.67 -22.15 23.89
CA VAL A 264 6.90 -22.56 25.11
C VAL A 264 6.78 -24.10 25.25
N ARG A 265 7.42 -24.86 24.36
CA ARG A 265 7.34 -26.31 24.24
C ARG A 265 8.68 -27.06 24.31
N ILE A 266 9.84 -26.36 24.32
CA ILE A 266 11.15 -26.96 24.64
C ILE A 266 11.37 -26.79 26.15
#